data_AF-A0A815CEQ8-F1
#
_entry.id   AF-A0A815CEQ8-F1
#
_cell.length_a   1.000
_cell.length_b   1.000
_cell.length_c   1.000
_cell.angle_alpha   90.00
_cell.angle_beta   90.00
_cell.angle_gamma   90.00
#
_symmetry.space_group_name_H-M   'P 1'
#
loop_
_entity.id
_entity.type
_entity.pdbx_description
1 polymer ?
#
loop_
_entity_poly.entity_id
_entity_poly.type
_entity_poly.pdbx_seq_one_letter_code
_entity_poly.pdbx_strand_id
1 'polypeptide(L)'
;MASSTDSKLVIDRTAFEAYTQLRAIAKKYNVEDKLEVPQLVLVGETSTGKSMLVQNFLRFPCSFSQTGVATRCPVAYRLVYNPTLPIGE
;
A
#
# COMPACT_ATOMS: atom_id res chain seq x y z
N MET A 1 -27.88 3.75 17.45
CA MET A 1 -27.55 2.71 16.46
C MET A 1 -26.64 3.35 15.44
N ALA A 2 -25.37 2.93 15.38
CA ALA A 2 -24.33 3.58 14.59
C ALA A 2 -24.58 3.39 13.10
N SER A 3 -24.58 4.48 12.32
CA SER A 3 -24.64 4.41 10.86
C SER A 3 -23.33 3.85 10.35
N SER A 4 -23.36 2.66 9.74
CA SER A 4 -22.24 2.08 9.03
C SER A 4 -21.96 2.90 7.77
N THR A 5 -21.10 3.90 7.87
CA THR A 5 -20.59 4.66 6.73
C THR A 5 -19.64 3.75 5.96
N ASP A 6 -20.16 3.04 4.97
CA ASP A 6 -19.40 2.18 4.06
C ASP A 6 -18.45 3.07 3.24
N SER A 7 -17.27 3.33 3.82
CA SER A 7 -16.25 4.21 3.27
C SER A 7 -15.50 3.44 2.19
N LYS A 8 -16.13 3.26 1.03
CA LYS A 8 -15.45 2.70 -0.14
C LYS A 8 -14.33 3.65 -0.52
N LEU A 9 -13.09 3.16 -0.48
CA LEU A 9 -11.95 3.80 -1.14
C LEU A 9 -12.23 3.80 -2.64
N VAL A 10 -12.88 4.86 -3.13
CA VAL A 10 -13.03 5.09 -4.55
C VAL A 10 -11.72 5.69 -5.02
N ILE A 11 -10.90 4.88 -5.67
CA ILE A 11 -9.81 5.39 -6.48
C ILE A 11 -10.47 6.00 -7.71
N ASP A 12 -10.57 7.33 -7.74
CA ASP A 12 -10.99 8.03 -8.94
C ASP A 12 -10.03 7.65 -10.08
N ARG A 13 -10.56 6.92 -11.06
CA ARG A 13 -9.80 6.41 -12.18
C ARG A 13 -9.16 7.55 -12.97
N THR A 14 -9.85 8.68 -13.12
CA THR A 14 -9.34 9.83 -13.85
C THR A 14 -8.17 10.47 -13.10
N ALA A 15 -8.28 10.63 -11.78
CA ALA A 15 -7.19 11.12 -10.95
C ALA A 15 -5.98 10.17 -10.97
N PHE A 16 -6.21 8.86 -10.96
CA PHE A 16 -5.15 7.85 -11.02
C PHE A 16 -4.42 7.85 -12.37
N GLU A 17 -5.16 7.96 -13.48
CA GLU A 17 -4.60 8.05 -14.84
C GLU A 17 -3.79 9.35 -15.01
N ALA A 18 -4.31 10.48 -14.53
CA ALA A 18 -3.57 11.76 -14.53
C ALA A 18 -2.27 11.67 -13.71
N TYR A 19 -2.33 11.04 -12.53
CA TYR A 19 -1.16 10.83 -11.69
C TYR A 19 -0.09 9.95 -12.37
N THR A 20 -0.50 8.88 -13.05
CA THR A 20 0.44 8.00 -13.76
C THR A 20 1.11 8.72 -14.94
N GLN A 21 0.37 9.53 -15.70
CA GLN A 21 0.93 10.36 -16.76
C GLN A 21 1.94 11.38 -16.20
N LEU A 22 1.56 12.07 -15.13
CA LEU A 22 2.42 13.06 -14.48
C LEU A 22 3.71 12.44 -13.94
N ARG A 23 3.62 11.22 -13.36
CA ARG A 23 4.79 10.48 -12.89
C ARG A 23 5.71 10.04 -14.03
N ALA A 24 5.17 9.65 -15.19
CA ALA A 24 5.96 9.33 -16.38
C ALA A 24 6.75 10.57 -16.90
N ILE A 25 6.12 11.75 -16.87
CA ILE A 25 6.79 13.02 -17.19
C ILE A 25 7.88 13.32 -16.17
N ALA A 26 7.58 13.20 -14.87
CA ALA A 26 8.57 13.44 -13.81
C ALA A 26 9.80 12.54 -13.95
N LYS A 27 9.60 11.27 -14.29
CA LYS A 27 10.68 10.33 -14.64
C LYS A 27 11.50 10.80 -15.83
N LYS A 28 10.86 11.23 -16.91
CA LYS A 28 11.52 11.72 -18.14
C LYS A 28 12.45 12.91 -17.87
N TYR A 29 12.09 13.79 -16.94
CA TYR A 29 12.86 14.99 -16.60
C TYR A 29 13.68 14.86 -15.31
N ASN A 30 13.79 13.66 -14.71
CA ASN A 30 14.52 13.40 -13.46
C ASN A 30 14.06 14.29 -12.28
N VAL A 31 12.76 14.49 -12.13
CA VAL A 31 12.14 15.27 -11.03
C VAL A 31 11.15 14.43 -10.22
N GLU A 32 11.38 13.12 -10.16
CA GLU A 32 10.51 12.18 -9.43
C GLU A 32 10.39 12.53 -7.94
N ASP A 33 11.43 13.13 -7.36
CA ASP A 33 11.46 13.54 -5.95
C ASP A 33 10.42 14.62 -5.61
N LYS A 34 9.89 15.33 -6.62
CA LYS A 34 8.79 16.30 -6.42
C LYS A 34 7.41 15.65 -6.34
N LEU A 35 7.34 14.35 -6.63
CA LEU A 35 6.13 13.54 -6.65
C LEU A 35 6.20 12.47 -5.56
N GLU A 36 6.24 12.94 -4.33
CA GLU A 36 6.26 12.07 -3.16
C GLU A 36 4.94 11.30 -3.04
N VAL A 37 5.04 9.98 -3.00
CA VAL A 37 3.91 9.11 -2.67
C VAL A 37 3.80 9.06 -1.14
N PRO A 38 2.61 9.29 -0.56
CA PRO A 38 2.44 9.20 0.88
C PRO A 38 2.78 7.79 1.37
N GLN A 39 3.51 7.72 2.48
CA GLN A 39 3.79 6.47 3.15
C GLN A 39 2.59 6.05 4.01
N LEU A 40 2.23 4.77 3.95
CA LEU A 40 1.21 4.20 4.82
C LEU A 40 1.87 3.59 6.06
N VAL A 41 1.52 4.11 7.24
CA VAL A 41 1.98 3.58 8.53
C VAL A 41 0.80 3.02 9.30
N LEU A 42 0.93 1.78 9.78
CA LEU A 42 -0.11 1.10 10.53
C LEU A 42 0.21 1.12 12.02
N VAL A 43 -0.65 1.77 12.78
CA VAL A 43 -0.50 1.96 14.23
C VAL A 43 -1.74 1.39 14.93
N GLY A 44 -1.53 0.73 16.06
CA GLY A 44 -2.60 0.16 16.87
C GLY A 44 -2.08 -0.88 17.85
N GLU A 45 -2.92 -1.23 18.83
CA GLU A 45 -2.58 -2.18 19.90
C GLU A 45 -2.18 -3.57 19.38
N THR A 46 -1.46 -4.34 20.19
CA THR A 46 -1.11 -5.73 19.87
C THR A 46 -2.36 -6.55 19.58
N SER A 47 -2.27 -7.51 18.64
CA SER A 47 -3.37 -8.42 18.29
C SER A 47 -4.57 -7.80 17.54
N THR A 48 -4.53 -6.51 17.16
CA THR A 48 -5.60 -5.86 16.35
C THR A 48 -5.58 -6.21 14.85
N GLY A 49 -4.78 -7.20 14.43
CA GLY A 49 -4.76 -7.66 13.03
C GLY A 49 -4.00 -6.76 12.04
N LYS A 50 -3.16 -5.83 12.52
CA LYS A 50 -2.36 -4.92 11.66
C LYS A 50 -1.62 -5.65 10.52
N SER A 51 -0.95 -6.76 10.84
CA SER A 51 -0.17 -7.53 9.88
C SER A 51 -1.05 -8.21 8.83
N MET A 52 -2.25 -8.67 9.23
CA MET A 52 -3.26 -9.23 8.33
C MET A 52 -3.80 -8.15 7.37
N LEU A 53 -4.00 -6.93 7.86
CA LEU A 53 -4.43 -5.80 7.02
C LEU A 53 -3.39 -5.47 5.95
N VAL A 54 -2.10 -5.43 6.30
CA VAL A 54 -1.00 -5.27 5.33
C VAL A 54 -1.08 -6.35 4.25
N GLN A 55 -1.16 -7.62 4.66
CA GLN A 55 -1.17 -8.74 3.74
C GLN A 55 -2.37 -8.68 2.78
N ASN A 56 -3.55 -8.34 3.27
CA ASN A 56 -4.75 -8.20 2.45
C ASN A 56 -4.66 -7.00 1.48
N PHE A 57 -4.05 -5.90 1.92
CA PHE A 57 -3.82 -4.73 1.09
C PHE A 57 -2.82 -5.02 -0.04
N LEU A 58 -1.73 -5.72 0.29
CA LEU A 58 -0.66 -6.03 -0.66
C LEU A 58 -0.97 -7.25 -1.56
N ARG A 59 -1.91 -8.11 -1.15
CA ARG A 59 -2.30 -9.36 -1.84
C ARG A 59 -1.18 -10.39 -2.04
N PHE A 60 -0.08 -10.30 -1.28
CA PHE A 60 0.93 -11.36 -1.20
C PHE A 60 1.20 -11.73 0.27
N PRO A 61 1.52 -12.99 0.58
CA PRO A 61 1.69 -13.46 1.95
C PRO A 61 2.99 -12.91 2.54
N CYS A 62 2.91 -11.72 3.13
CA CYS A 62 4.06 -10.98 3.65
C CYS A 62 4.11 -10.90 5.16
N SER A 63 3.06 -11.39 5.84
CA SER A 63 2.86 -11.21 7.27
C SER A 63 2.95 -12.54 8.02
N PHE A 64 3.55 -12.49 9.20
CA PHE A 64 3.60 -13.64 10.11
C PHE A 64 2.33 -13.63 10.97
N SER A 65 1.50 -14.67 10.88
CA SER A 65 0.46 -14.92 11.88
C SER A 65 1.05 -15.75 13.02
N GLN A 66 1.26 -15.13 14.17
CA GLN A 66 1.60 -15.83 15.42
C GLN A 66 0.67 -15.39 16.54
N THR A 67 0.41 -16.29 17.50
CA THR A 67 -0.25 -15.95 18.76
C THR A 67 0.70 -15.09 19.61
N GLY A 68 0.29 -13.85 19.93
CA GLY A 68 1.09 -12.87 20.66
C GLY A 68 1.57 -11.67 19.82
N VAL A 69 2.76 -11.14 20.10
CA VAL A 69 3.35 -10.03 19.33
C VAL A 69 3.97 -10.57 18.03
N ALA A 70 3.21 -10.48 16.94
CA ALA A 70 3.64 -10.91 15.62
C ALA A 70 4.72 -10.00 14.99
N THR A 71 4.61 -8.69 15.18
CA THR A 71 5.58 -7.70 14.65
C THR A 71 6.51 -7.25 15.76
N ARG A 72 7.70 -7.86 15.86
CA ARG A 72 8.70 -7.54 16.91
C ARG A 72 9.70 -6.46 16.49
N CYS A 73 9.76 -6.15 15.20
CA CYS A 73 10.57 -5.08 14.63
C CYS A 73 9.75 -4.31 13.58
N PRO A 74 10.01 -3.01 13.36
CA PRO A 74 9.42 -2.28 12.25
C PRO A 74 9.78 -2.94 10.92
N VAL A 75 8.79 -3.16 10.06
CA VAL A 75 8.97 -3.69 8.71
C VAL A 75 8.51 -2.64 7.71
N ALA A 76 9.43 -2.20 6.85
CA ALA A 76 9.16 -1.25 5.78
C ALA A 76 9.04 -2.01 4.45
N TYR A 77 7.85 -2.03 3.87
CA TYR A 77 7.62 -2.60 2.54
C TYR A 77 7.77 -1.51 1.47
N ARG A 78 8.64 -1.74 0.49
CA ARG A 78 8.78 -0.88 -0.70
C ARG A 78 8.20 -1.59 -1.91
N LEU A 79 7.07 -1.09 -2.40
CA LEU A 79 6.46 -1.57 -3.64
C LEU A 79 7.21 -1.01 -4.84
N VAL A 80 7.72 -1.91 -5.67
CA VAL A 80 8.42 -1.58 -6.92
C VAL A 80 7.66 -2.22 -8.08
N TYR A 81 7.19 -1.39 -9.01
CA TYR A 81 6.58 -1.89 -10.23
C TYR A 81 7.66 -2.48 -11.14
N ASN A 82 7.53 -3.75 -11.49
CA ASN A 82 8.40 -4.43 -12.45
C ASN A 82 7.56 -4.97 -13.61
N PRO A 83 7.59 -4.32 -14.79
CA PRO A 83 6.81 -4.75 -15.95
C PRO A 83 7.32 -6.03 -16.62
N THR A 84 8.53 -6.50 -16.27
CA THR A 84 9.13 -7.69 -16.89
C THR A 84 8.91 -8.97 -16.08
N LEU A 85 8.32 -8.87 -14.89
CA LEU A 85 7.95 -10.05 -14.10
C LEU A 85 6.63 -10.63 -14.66
N PRO A 86 6.56 -11.94 -14.96
CA PRO A 86 5.32 -12.57 -15.34
C PRO A 86 4.32 -12.47 -14.18
N ILE A 87 3.09 -12.11 -14.50
CA ILE A 87 1.98 -12.13 -13.53
C ILE A 87 1.74 -13.62 -13.24
N GLY A 88 2.15 -14.08 -12.06
CA GLY A 88 1.92 -15.47 -11.64
C GLY A 88 0.42 -15.77 -11.64
N GLU A 89 0.06 -16.92 -12.19
CA GLU A 89 -1.30 -17.51 -12.17
C GLU A 89 -1.82 -17.72 -10.74
#